data_AF-A0AAQ0MGV6-F1
#
_entry.id   AF-A0AAQ0MGV6-F1
#
_cell.length_a   1.000
_cell.length_b   1.000
_cell.length_c   1.000
_cell.angle_alpha   90.00
_cell.angle_beta   90.00
_cell.angle_gamma   90.00
#
_symmetry.space_group_name_H-M   'P 1'
#
loop_
_entity.id
_entity.type
_entity.pdbx_description
1 polymer ?
#
loop_
_entity_poly.entity_id
_entity_poly.type
_entity_poly.pdbx_seq_one_letter_code
_entity_poly.pdbx_strand_id
1 'polypeptide(L)' 'MMQHLIRRLTDSTGHTFTHVTQARENETFTVVEAESKEEALMKYRVGRALEISNTF' A
#
# COMPACT_ATOMS: atom_id res chain seq x y z
N MET A 1 13.15 -12.93 4.50
CA MET A 1 12.46 -12.08 5.51
C MET A 1 10.99 -12.01 5.13
N MET A 2 10.08 -12.19 6.08
CA MET A 2 8.63 -12.14 5.81
C MET A 2 8.10 -10.72 6.04
N GLN A 3 7.33 -10.20 5.09
CA GLN A 3 6.66 -8.91 5.24
C GLN A 3 5.28 -9.09 5.89
N HIS A 4 4.88 -8.16 6.75
CA HIS A 4 3.56 -8.15 7.39
C HIS A 4 2.92 -6.78 7.16
N LEU A 5 1.68 -6.77 6.67
CA LEU A 5 0.85 -5.57 6.58
C LEU A 5 0.03 -5.43 7.85
N ILE A 6 0.23 -4.32 8.57
CA ILE A 6 -0.59 -3.96 9.73
C ILE A 6 -1.52 -2.82 9.30
N ARG A 7 -2.82 -3.10 9.24
CA ARG A 7 -3.86 -2.11 8.96
C ARG A 7 -4.58 -1.72 10.24
N ARG A 8 -4.67 -0.42 10.52
CA ARG A 8 -5.48 0.12 11.60
C ARG A 8 -6.67 0.86 10.99
N LEU A 9 -7.87 0.47 11.40
CA LEU A 9 -9.12 1.11 11.00
C LEU A 9 -9.80 1.65 12.24
N THR A 10 -9.92 2.97 12.32
CA THR A 10 -10.74 3.61 13.35
C THR A 10 -12.09 3.90 12.74
N ASP A 11 -13.13 3.27 13.29
CA ASP A 11 -14.50 3.56 12.91
C ASP A 11 -14.99 4.88 13.54
N SER A 12 -16.09 5.43 13.03
CA SER A 12 -16.79 6.61 13.53
C SER A 12 -17.17 6.52 15.02
N THR A 13 -17.30 5.31 15.55
CA THR A 13 -17.55 5.01 16.97
C THR A 13 -16.31 5.13 17.86
N GLY A 14 -15.13 5.43 17.29
CA GLY A 14 -13.86 5.54 18.00
C GLY A 14 -13.17 4.20 18.29
N HIS A 15 -13.76 3.08 17.86
CA HIS A 15 -13.15 1.77 18.01
C HIS A 15 -12.10 1.53 16.92
N THR A 16 -10.86 1.25 17.33
CA THR A 16 -9.75 0.93 16.41
C THR A 16 -9.59 -0.57 16.27
N PHE A 17 -9.83 -1.08 15.08
CA PHE A 17 -9.54 -2.46 14.71
C PHE A 17 -8.14 -2.55 14.11
N THR A 18 -7.31 -3.45 14.66
CA THR A 18 -5.99 -3.77 14.11
C THR A 18 -6.07 -5.10 13.38
N HIS A 19 -5.75 -5.10 12.09
CA HIS A 19 -5.69 -6.29 11.26
C HIS A 19 -4.24 -6.54 10.82
N VAL A 20 -3.78 -7.78 10.93
CA VAL A 20 -2.44 -8.19 10.53
C VAL A 20 -2.55 -9.24 9.43
N THR A 21 -1.89 -8.99 8.30
CA THR A 21 -1.83 -9.90 7.17
C THR A 21 -0.38 -10.17 6.81
N GLN A 22 0.00 -11.43 6.71
CA GLN A 22 1.33 -11.85 6.31
C GLN A 22 1.42 -11.92 4.78
N ALA A 23 2.44 -11.29 4.20
CA ALA A 23 2.73 -11.38 2.76
C ALA A 23 3.34 -12.75 2.42
N ARG A 24 2.99 -13.28 1.25
CA ARG A 24 3.72 -14.42 0.65
C ARG A 24 5.07 -13.98 0.07
N GLU A 25 5.92 -14.95 -0.26
CA GLU A 25 7.27 -14.71 -0.78
C GLU A 25 7.31 -13.89 -2.09
N ASN A 26 6.26 -13.98 -2.90
CA ASN A 26 6.10 -13.26 -4.17
C ASN A 26 5.12 -12.07 -4.07
N GLU A 27 4.69 -11.71 -2.86
CA GLU A 27 3.71 -10.67 -2.61
C GLU A 27 4.38 -9.46 -1.95
N THR A 28 3.97 -8.26 -2.35
CA THR A 28 4.43 -7.01 -1.74
C THR A 28 3.25 -6.06 -1.65
N PHE A 29 3.13 -5.39 -0.51
CA PHE A 29 2.08 -4.43 -0.26
C PHE A 29 2.61 -3.01 -0.51
N THR A 30 1.89 -2.26 -1.34
CA THR A 30 2.16 -0.83 -1.56
C THR A 30 0.96 -0.04 -1.10
N VAL A 31 1.17 0.91 -0.20
CA VAL A 31 0.13 1.85 0.22
C VAL A 31 0.29 3.11 -0.63
N VAL A 32 -0.78 3.50 -1.32
CA VAL A 32 -0.84 4.73 -2.12
C VAL A 32 -2.06 5.53 -1.71
N GLU A 33 -1.91 6.84 -1.62
CA GLU A 33 -3.03 7.75 -1.39
C GLU A 33 -3.73 8.06 -2.71
N ALA A 34 -4.99 7.67 -2.84
CA ALA A 34 -5.80 7.90 -4.02
C ALA A 34 -7.28 7.91 -3.67
N GLU A 35 -8.07 8.66 -4.44
CA GLU A 35 -9.52 8.75 -4.26
C GLU A 35 -10.27 7.62 -4.99
N SER A 36 -9.60 6.98 -5.96
CA SER A 36 -10.15 5.88 -6.75
C SER A 36 -9.12 4.79 -7.00
N LYS A 37 -9.60 3.60 -7.37
CA LYS A 37 -8.75 2.45 -7.71
C LYS A 37 -7.88 2.74 -8.94
N GLU A 38 -8.45 3.44 -9.92
CA GLU A 38 -7.77 3.83 -11.16
C GLU A 38 -6.65 4.83 -10.87
N GLU A 39 -6.90 5.83 -10.02
CA GLU A 39 -5.87 6.79 -9.60
C GLU A 39 -4.77 6.11 -8.78
N ALA A 40 -5.11 5.19 -7.88
CA ALA A 40 -4.15 4.40 -7.12
C ALA A 40 -3.17 3.66 -8.04
N LEU A 41 -3.71 3.01 -9.08
CA LEU A 41 -2.90 2.30 -10.06
C LEU A 41 -2.03 3.25 -10.89
N MET A 42 -2.56 4.39 -11.30
CA MET A 42 -1.80 5.41 -12.03
C MET A 42 -0.64 5.95 -11.20
N LYS A 43 -0.89 6.33 -9.93
CA LYS A 43 0.15 6.80 -9.01
C LYS A 43 1.23 5.75 -8.77
N TYR A 44 0.85 4.48 -8.59
CA TYR A 44 1.82 3.39 -8.46
C TYR A 44 2.69 3.25 -9.72
N ARG A 45 2.08 3.28 -10.92
CA ARG A 45 2.81 3.14 -12.18
C ARG A 45 3.74 4.32 -12.45
N VAL A 46 3.26 5.54 -12.25
CA VAL A 46 4.04 6.78 -12.48
C VAL A 46 5.17 6.89 -11.44
N GLY A 47 4.89 6.64 -10.16
CA GLY A 47 5.90 6.65 -9.10
C GLY A 47 7.05 5.69 -9.41
N ARG A 48 6.74 4.44 -9.80
CA ARG A 48 7.78 3.49 -10.22
C ARG A 48 8.53 3.93 -11.47
N ALA A 49 7.86 4.54 -12.45
CA ALA A 49 8.53 5.02 -13.66
C ALA A 49 9.52 6.17 -13.36
N LEU A 50 9.15 7.06 -12.44
CA LEU A 50 10.00 8.16 -11.99
C LEU A 50 11.21 7.65 -11.19
N GLU A 51 11.01 6.70 -10.29
CA GLU A 51 12.12 6.05 -9.55
C GLU A 51 13.14 5.40 -10.50
N ILE A 52 12.67 4.73 -11.55
CA ILE A 52 13.55 4.12 -12.55
C ILE A 52 14.30 5.20 -13.33
N SER A 53 13.64 6.28 -13.75
CA SER A 53 14.30 7.37 -14.50
C SER A 53 15.37 8.11 -13.72
N ASN A 54 15.25 8.17 -12.39
CA ASN A 54 16.21 8.85 -11.52
C ASN A 54 17.41 7.96 -11.11
N THR A 55 17.40 6.70 -11.56
CA THR A 55 18.46 5.71 -11.31
C THR A 55 19.38 5.51 -12.54
N PHE A 56 19.16 6.25 -13.63
CA PHE A 56 19.98 6.24 -14.85
C PHE A 56 20.68 7.57 -15.11
#